data_AF-A0A853JBH6-F1
#
_entry.id   AF-A0A853JBH6-F1
#
_cell.length_a   1.000
_cell.length_b   1.000
_cell.length_c   1.000
_cell.angle_alpha   90.00
_cell.angle_beta   90.00
_cell.angle_gamma   90.00
#
_symmetry.space_group_name_H-M   'P 1'
#
loop_
_entity.id
_entity.type
_entity.pdbx_description
1 polymer ?
#
loop_
_entity_poly.entity_id
_entity_poly.type
_entity_poly.pdbx_seq_one_letter_code
_entity_poly.pdbx_strand_id
1 'polypeptide(L)'
;MNRWLGMPIAAALVLSACVTINVYFPAAEAREAAREFVDNVIGENGRPVEDDGLFPQEPGGMARAPAPASFHPLMLIGIAPAHAQGSPDITIKTPAIDAIRSRMRERFGSALRPHFESGALGFGNDGTVSVRDAGKIPLSDRVKVNQAVADQNRDAQAVYREIAVANGHPEWEGQIREVFAKQWADSARSGWWVQDRSGSWKQK
;
A
#
# COMPACT_ATOMS: atom_id res chain seq x y z
N MET A 1 6.66 66.19 1.49
CA MET A 1 7.13 65.09 2.36
C MET A 1 5.91 64.51 3.09
N ASN A 2 5.89 63.20 3.34
CA ASN A 2 4.86 62.41 4.07
C ASN A 2 3.66 61.85 3.28
N ARG A 3 3.88 60.91 2.34
CA ARG A 3 2.85 59.92 1.93
C ARG A 3 3.41 58.55 1.56
N TRP A 4 4.57 58.15 2.10
CA TRP A 4 5.25 56.91 1.69
C TRP A 4 5.67 56.03 2.87
N LEU A 5 4.84 55.99 3.92
CA LEU A 5 5.10 55.17 5.11
C LEU A 5 3.86 54.35 5.54
N GLY A 6 2.90 54.13 4.64
CA GLY A 6 1.70 53.34 4.92
C GLY A 6 1.61 52.02 4.13
N MET A 7 2.41 51.87 3.08
CA MET A 7 2.28 50.76 2.13
C MET A 7 2.97 49.44 2.52
N PRO A 8 4.06 49.38 3.33
CA PRO A 8 4.72 48.10 3.59
C PRO A 8 4.02 47.25 4.67
N ILE A 9 3.22 47.87 5.54
CA ILE A 9 2.54 47.16 6.64
C ILE A 9 1.30 46.39 6.15
N ALA A 10 0.62 46.91 5.12
CA ALA A 10 -0.53 46.24 4.51
C ALA A 10 -0.13 44.98 3.71
N ALA A 11 1.10 44.92 3.17
CA ALA A 11 1.58 43.78 2.41
C ALA A 11 2.05 42.59 3.29
N ALA A 12 2.49 42.86 4.53
CA ALA A 12 2.97 41.83 5.46
C ALA A 12 1.84 41.02 6.13
N LEU A 13 0.61 41.54 6.16
CA LEU A 13 -0.53 40.93 6.86
C LEU A 13 -1.30 39.87 6.02
N VAL A 14 -0.90 39.59 4.78
CA VAL A 14 -1.61 38.65 3.89
C VAL A 14 -1.07 37.21 3.95
N LEU A 15 0.02 36.95 4.68
CA LEU A 15 0.71 35.65 4.67
C LEU A 15 0.32 34.69 5.81
N SER A 16 -0.78 34.92 6.53
CA SER A 16 -1.38 33.92 7.42
C SER A 16 -2.31 33.00 6.64
N ALA A 17 -1.80 32.34 5.59
CA ALA A 17 -2.49 31.19 5.04
C ALA A 17 -2.35 30.05 6.05
N CYS A 18 -3.38 29.82 6.86
CA CYS A 18 -3.60 28.53 7.47
C CYS A 18 -3.73 27.53 6.31
N VAL A 19 -2.61 26.96 5.86
CA VAL A 19 -2.64 25.79 4.99
C VAL A 19 -3.30 24.72 5.84
N THR A 20 -4.60 24.52 5.61
CA THR A 20 -5.26 23.28 5.99
C THR A 20 -4.58 22.22 5.15
N ILE A 21 -3.47 21.65 5.64
CA ILE A 21 -2.90 20.43 5.06
C ILE A 21 -3.94 19.37 5.40
N ASN A 22 -4.98 19.30 4.57
CA ASN A 22 -5.90 18.17 4.57
C ASN A 22 -5.06 17.01 4.03
N VAL A 23 -4.42 16.26 4.93
CA VAL A 23 -3.62 15.10 4.56
C VAL A 23 -4.58 14.09 3.98
N TYR A 24 -4.72 14.14 2.65
CA TYR A 24 -5.52 13.22 1.89
C TYR A 24 -4.77 11.88 1.80
N PHE A 25 -5.49 10.78 1.85
CA PHE A 25 -4.92 9.45 1.70
C PHE A 25 -4.15 9.32 0.36
N PRO A 26 -2.84 9.01 0.38
CA PRO A 26 -2.00 8.90 -0.82
C PRO A 26 -2.34 7.63 -1.61
N ALA A 27 -3.46 7.69 -2.35
CA ALA A 27 -4.05 6.52 -2.96
C ALA A 27 -3.22 5.92 -4.11
N ALA A 28 -2.36 6.72 -4.76
CA ALA A 28 -1.52 6.22 -5.85
C ALA A 28 -0.35 5.40 -5.30
N GLU A 29 0.34 5.97 -4.32
CA GLU A 29 1.46 5.37 -3.60
C GLU A 29 0.99 4.12 -2.85
N ALA A 30 -0.19 4.16 -2.23
CA ALA A 30 -0.79 2.99 -1.57
C ALA A 30 -1.05 1.85 -2.54
N ARG A 31 -1.49 2.14 -3.78
CA ARG A 31 -1.72 1.11 -4.80
C ARG A 31 -0.42 0.47 -5.27
N GLU A 32 0.62 1.27 -5.47
CA GLU A 32 1.94 0.76 -5.86
C GLU A 32 2.54 -0.13 -4.79
N ALA A 33 2.52 0.34 -3.54
CA ALA A 33 3.06 -0.43 -2.42
C ALA A 33 2.20 -1.68 -2.11
N ALA A 34 0.87 -1.61 -2.29
CA ALA A 34 0.01 -2.80 -2.23
C ALA A 34 0.36 -3.80 -3.34
N ARG A 35 0.64 -3.34 -4.57
CA ARG A 35 1.07 -4.22 -5.68
C ARG A 35 2.34 -4.95 -5.33
N GLU A 36 3.39 -4.24 -4.91
CA GLU A 36 4.67 -4.85 -4.50
C GLU A 36 4.45 -5.90 -3.40
N PHE A 37 3.64 -5.57 -2.38
CA PHE A 37 3.33 -6.48 -1.29
C PHE A 37 2.61 -7.75 -1.78
N VAL A 38 1.53 -7.58 -2.54
CA VAL A 38 0.67 -8.68 -2.98
C VAL A 38 1.43 -9.61 -3.94
N ASP A 39 2.18 -9.04 -4.88
CA ASP A 39 2.94 -9.81 -5.85
C ASP A 39 4.05 -10.62 -5.15
N ASN A 40 4.67 -10.06 -4.11
CA ASN A 40 5.63 -10.80 -3.26
C ASN A 40 4.97 -11.98 -2.52
N VAL A 41 3.75 -11.82 -2.01
CA VAL A 41 3.03 -12.89 -1.29
C VAL A 41 2.54 -13.99 -2.23
N ILE A 42 1.96 -13.63 -3.37
CA ILE A 42 1.47 -14.60 -4.36
C ILE A 42 2.64 -15.35 -5.02
N GLY A 43 3.74 -14.62 -5.22
CA GLY A 43 4.92 -15.06 -5.97
C GLY A 43 4.66 -15.08 -7.47
N GLU A 44 5.55 -14.48 -8.26
CA GLU A 44 5.52 -14.60 -9.71
C GLU A 44 6.13 -15.95 -10.14
N ASN A 45 5.44 -16.67 -11.04
CA ASN A 45 5.85 -17.89 -11.75
C ASN A 45 7.26 -18.45 -11.49
N GLY A 46 7.45 -19.25 -10.44
CA GLY A 46 8.54 -20.24 -10.34
C GLY A 46 9.97 -19.73 -10.59
N ARG A 47 10.19 -18.42 -10.61
CA ARG A 47 11.52 -17.85 -10.53
C ARG A 47 11.82 -17.81 -9.05
N PRO A 48 12.93 -18.42 -8.59
CA PRO A 48 13.49 -18.01 -7.32
C PRO A 48 13.55 -16.48 -7.41
N VAL A 49 12.90 -15.79 -6.47
CA VAL A 49 13.41 -14.49 -6.12
C VAL A 49 14.77 -14.85 -5.55
N GLU A 50 15.80 -14.76 -6.40
CA GLU A 50 17.17 -14.76 -5.92
C GLU A 50 17.17 -13.76 -4.77
N ASP A 51 17.65 -14.22 -3.61
CA ASP A 51 17.94 -13.38 -2.47
C ASP A 51 19.16 -12.53 -2.83
N ASP A 52 19.02 -11.71 -3.88
CA ASP A 52 20.00 -10.77 -4.38
C ASP A 52 19.91 -9.51 -3.53
N GLY A 53 19.92 -9.66 -2.19
CA GLY A 53 20.03 -8.54 -1.25
C GLY A 53 19.24 -7.29 -1.67
N LEU A 54 17.99 -7.44 -2.12
CA LEU A 54 17.20 -6.37 -2.75
C LEU A 54 16.70 -5.32 -1.73
N PHE A 55 17.28 -5.33 -0.55
CA PHE A 55 17.22 -4.25 0.40
C PHE A 55 18.65 -3.76 0.57
N PRO A 56 19.02 -2.62 -0.04
CA PRO A 56 20.16 -1.87 0.46
C PRO A 56 19.92 -1.68 1.95
N GLN A 57 20.79 -2.26 2.78
CA GLN A 57 20.95 -1.78 4.15
C GLN A 57 21.38 -0.33 3.96
N GLU A 58 20.45 0.63 4.14
CA GLU A 58 20.84 2.03 4.15
C GLU A 58 21.89 2.19 5.27
N PRO A 59 23.16 2.46 4.95
CA PRO A 59 24.10 2.85 5.96
C PRO A 59 23.68 4.26 6.34
N GLY A 60 23.24 4.44 7.59
CA GLY A 60 23.11 5.70 8.32
C GLY A 60 22.93 6.98 7.49
N GLY A 61 21.75 7.58 7.63
CA GLY A 61 21.35 8.83 6.99
C GLY A 61 22.49 9.85 6.82
N MET A 62 22.90 10.04 5.57
CA MET A 62 23.66 11.19 5.14
C MET A 62 22.72 12.08 4.32
N ALA A 63 22.59 13.33 4.78
CA ALA A 63 21.77 14.35 4.18
C ALA A 63 21.95 14.40 2.66
N ARG A 64 20.86 14.22 1.92
CA ARG A 64 20.77 14.40 0.48
C ARG A 64 21.20 15.83 0.17
N ALA A 65 22.33 16.00 -0.52
CA ALA A 65 22.75 17.31 -0.99
C ALA A 65 21.63 17.92 -1.87
N PRO A 66 21.29 19.21 -1.72
CA PRO A 66 20.25 19.82 -2.53
C PRO A 66 20.65 19.77 -4.01
N ALA A 67 19.71 19.37 -4.86
CA ALA A 67 19.88 19.41 -6.31
C ALA A 67 20.25 20.84 -6.78
N PRO A 68 21.06 21.00 -7.83
CA PRO A 68 21.37 22.33 -8.35
C PRO A 68 20.07 23.02 -8.80
N ALA A 69 19.78 24.15 -8.17
CA ALA A 69 18.62 24.97 -8.49
C ALA A 69 18.67 25.38 -9.96
N SER A 70 17.75 24.84 -10.77
CA SER A 70 17.58 25.25 -12.16
C SER A 70 17.00 26.67 -12.18
N PHE A 71 17.72 27.62 -12.77
CA PHE A 71 17.30 29.03 -12.77
C PHE A 71 16.12 29.21 -13.73
N HIS A 72 14.91 29.39 -13.20
CA HIS A 72 13.73 29.65 -14.01
C HIS A 72 13.58 31.17 -14.25
N PRO A 73 13.39 31.66 -15.49
CA PRO A 73 13.30 33.10 -15.77
C PRO A 73 12.16 33.82 -15.03
N LEU A 74 11.14 33.08 -14.59
CA LEU A 74 10.08 33.58 -13.71
C LEU A 74 10.55 34.01 -12.31
N MET A 75 11.73 33.56 -11.85
CA MET A 75 12.33 34.05 -10.61
C MET A 75 12.71 35.54 -10.69
N LEU A 76 13.00 36.06 -11.89
CA LEU A 76 13.39 37.45 -12.09
C LEU A 76 12.24 38.45 -11.86
N ILE A 77 11.00 37.95 -11.85
CA ILE A 77 9.79 38.73 -11.53
C ILE A 77 9.21 38.36 -10.15
N GLY A 78 10.01 37.74 -9.28
CA GLY A 78 9.63 37.44 -7.89
C GLY A 78 8.76 36.19 -7.70
N ILE A 79 8.59 35.36 -8.73
CA ILE A 79 7.87 34.09 -8.62
C ILE A 79 8.88 33.00 -8.28
N ALA A 80 9.00 32.67 -6.99
CA ALA A 80 9.79 31.54 -6.54
C ALA A 80 9.18 30.23 -7.07
N PRO A 81 10.01 29.22 -7.43
CA PRO A 81 9.49 27.90 -7.71
C PRO A 81 8.79 27.37 -6.46
N ALA A 82 7.50 27.10 -6.56
CA ALA A 82 6.83 26.29 -5.58
C ALA A 82 7.41 24.87 -5.70
N HIS A 83 8.37 24.54 -4.83
CA HIS A 83 8.71 23.15 -4.59
C HIS A 83 7.44 22.51 -4.05
N ALA A 84 6.75 21.74 -4.89
CA ALA A 84 5.74 20.81 -4.41
C ALA A 84 6.46 19.89 -3.41
N GLN A 85 6.16 20.06 -2.13
CA GLN A 85 6.58 19.10 -1.11
C GLN A 85 6.06 17.75 -1.61
N GLY A 86 6.97 16.79 -1.80
CA GLY A 86 6.68 15.51 -2.47
C GLY A 86 5.40 14.87 -1.92
N SER A 87 4.70 14.12 -2.78
CA SER A 87 3.50 13.39 -2.40
C SER A 87 3.68 12.69 -1.05
N PRO A 88 2.67 12.65 -0.18
CA PRO A 88 2.76 11.92 1.08
C PRO A 88 3.17 10.47 0.79
N ASP A 89 4.34 10.07 1.28
CA ASP A 89 4.87 8.73 1.12
C ASP A 89 4.17 7.80 2.12
N ILE A 90 3.62 6.67 1.64
CA ILE A 90 2.96 5.70 2.50
C ILE A 90 3.98 4.67 2.98
N THR A 91 4.24 4.69 4.28
CA THR A 91 5.17 3.75 4.92
C THR A 91 4.55 2.36 4.99
N ILE A 92 5.00 1.45 4.12
CA ILE A 92 4.64 0.02 4.13
C ILE A 92 5.85 -0.87 4.47
N LYS A 93 7.08 -0.32 4.42
CA LYS A 93 8.33 -1.05 4.67
C LYS A 93 8.74 -0.88 6.13
N THR A 94 8.05 -1.59 7.03
CA THR A 94 8.43 -1.68 8.45
C THR A 94 8.81 -3.11 8.80
N PRO A 95 9.69 -3.33 9.79
CA PRO A 95 10.06 -4.69 10.23
C PRO A 95 8.85 -5.55 10.63
N ALA A 96 7.81 -4.92 11.19
CA ALA A 96 6.57 -5.59 11.55
C ALA A 96 5.79 -6.07 10.30
N ILE A 97 5.62 -5.20 9.30
CA ILE A 97 4.94 -5.54 8.04
C ILE A 97 5.74 -6.59 7.27
N ASP A 98 7.07 -6.49 7.25
CA ASP A 98 7.95 -7.45 6.58
C ASP A 98 7.84 -8.86 7.20
N ALA A 99 7.81 -8.94 8.52
CA ALA A 99 7.60 -10.21 9.23
C ALA A 99 6.23 -10.82 8.90
N ILE A 100 5.17 -10.01 8.82
CA ILE A 100 3.84 -10.47 8.42
C ILE A 100 3.86 -10.95 6.96
N ARG A 101 4.44 -10.16 6.05
CA ARG A 101 4.58 -10.49 4.62
C ARG A 101 5.25 -11.84 4.42
N SER A 102 6.34 -12.11 5.14
CA SER A 102 7.06 -13.38 5.03
C SER A 102 6.18 -14.58 5.41
N ARG A 103 5.45 -14.49 6.53
CA ARG A 103 4.51 -15.55 6.96
C ARG A 103 3.37 -15.74 5.96
N MET A 104 2.82 -14.63 5.45
CA MET A 104 1.78 -14.67 4.42
C MET A 104 2.28 -15.35 3.15
N ARG A 105 3.49 -15.02 2.67
CA ARG A 105 4.11 -15.62 1.48
C ARG A 105 4.31 -17.13 1.64
N GLU A 106 4.88 -17.55 2.77
CA GLU A 106 5.09 -18.97 3.07
C GLU A 106 3.77 -19.74 3.12
N ARG A 107 2.77 -19.22 3.85
CA ARG A 107 1.44 -19.84 3.98
C ARG A 107 0.72 -19.88 2.64
N PHE A 108 0.75 -18.79 1.89
CA PHE A 108 0.11 -18.71 0.58
C PHE A 108 0.70 -19.78 -0.34
N GLY A 109 2.03 -19.86 -0.38
CA GLY A 109 2.72 -20.77 -1.27
C GLY A 109 2.58 -22.25 -0.95
N SER A 110 2.52 -22.61 0.34
CA SER A 110 2.51 -23.99 0.81
C SER A 110 1.13 -24.56 1.10
N ALA A 111 0.20 -23.73 1.59
CA ALA A 111 -1.08 -24.19 2.13
C ALA A 111 -2.31 -23.65 1.40
N LEU A 112 -2.22 -22.50 0.70
CA LEU A 112 -3.40 -21.89 0.07
C LEU A 112 -3.42 -22.06 -1.46
N ARG A 113 -2.26 -21.94 -2.12
CA ARG A 113 -2.14 -21.93 -3.58
C ARG A 113 -2.82 -23.12 -4.28
N PRO A 114 -2.66 -24.39 -3.84
CA PRO A 114 -3.36 -25.52 -4.47
C PRO A 114 -4.89 -25.38 -4.45
N HIS A 115 -5.43 -24.72 -3.42
CA HIS A 115 -6.87 -24.52 -3.27
C HIS A 115 -7.38 -23.29 -4.00
N PHE A 116 -6.52 -22.30 -4.32
CA PHE A 116 -6.84 -21.28 -5.33
C PHE A 116 -6.86 -21.88 -6.74
N GLU A 117 -5.90 -22.76 -7.06
CA GLU A 117 -5.80 -23.45 -8.36
C GLU A 117 -6.99 -24.39 -8.61
N SER A 118 -7.48 -25.11 -7.60
CA SER A 118 -8.70 -25.93 -7.71
C SER A 118 -9.99 -25.08 -7.74
N GLY A 119 -9.88 -23.80 -7.37
CA GLY A 119 -11.02 -22.91 -7.14
C GLY A 119 -11.82 -23.30 -5.90
N ALA A 120 -11.23 -23.91 -4.89
CA ALA A 120 -11.86 -24.04 -3.58
C ALA A 120 -11.83 -22.70 -2.80
N LEU A 121 -10.76 -21.93 -2.99
CA LEU A 121 -10.57 -20.60 -2.39
C LEU A 121 -10.76 -19.49 -3.43
N GLY A 122 -10.98 -18.29 -2.93
CA GLY A 122 -10.96 -17.06 -3.72
C GLY A 122 -10.68 -15.83 -2.88
N PHE A 123 -10.34 -14.72 -3.53
CA PHE A 123 -10.16 -13.43 -2.86
C PHE A 123 -11.51 -12.74 -2.66
N GLY A 124 -11.79 -12.34 -1.42
CA GLY A 124 -12.95 -11.55 -1.04
C GLY A 124 -12.81 -10.09 -1.48
N ASN A 125 -13.92 -9.38 -1.52
CA ASN A 125 -13.97 -7.96 -1.90
C ASN A 125 -13.51 -7.00 -0.78
N ASP A 126 -13.15 -7.55 0.38
CA ASP A 126 -12.65 -6.85 1.57
C ASP A 126 -11.14 -7.09 1.80
N GLY A 127 -10.46 -7.72 0.84
CA GLY A 127 -9.02 -8.00 0.92
C GLY A 127 -8.68 -9.18 1.82
N THR A 128 -9.63 -10.11 1.98
CA THR A 128 -9.45 -11.39 2.67
C THR A 128 -9.47 -12.57 1.70
N VAL A 129 -9.12 -13.76 2.19
CA VAL A 129 -9.31 -15.04 1.52
C VAL A 129 -10.57 -15.71 2.06
N SER A 130 -11.39 -16.25 1.16
CA SER A 130 -12.61 -16.97 1.53
C SER A 130 -12.64 -18.37 0.93
N VAL A 131 -13.25 -19.30 1.67
CA VAL A 131 -13.59 -20.64 1.16
C VAL A 131 -14.84 -20.50 0.30
N ARG A 132 -14.67 -20.54 -1.01
CA ARG A 132 -15.78 -20.47 -1.97
C ARG A 132 -16.51 -21.81 -2.08
N ASP A 133 -15.74 -22.88 -2.18
CA ASP A 133 -16.26 -24.21 -2.48
C ASP A 133 -15.53 -25.27 -1.64
N ALA A 134 -16.09 -25.56 -0.47
CA ALA A 134 -15.56 -26.58 0.44
C ALA A 134 -15.63 -28.00 -0.15
N GLY A 135 -16.50 -28.24 -1.15
CA GLY A 135 -16.61 -29.53 -1.84
C GLY A 135 -15.33 -29.89 -2.60
N LYS A 136 -14.57 -28.88 -3.02
CA LYS A 136 -13.27 -29.05 -3.71
C LYS A 136 -12.08 -29.21 -2.76
N ILE A 137 -12.30 -29.21 -1.44
CA ILE A 137 -11.27 -29.45 -0.43
C ILE A 137 -11.43 -30.88 0.10
N PRO A 138 -10.40 -31.76 -0.02
CA PRO A 138 -10.43 -33.09 0.56
C PRO A 138 -10.76 -33.05 2.06
N LEU A 139 -11.55 -34.00 2.55
CA LEU A 139 -12.00 -34.02 3.94
C LEU A 139 -10.83 -34.01 4.95
N SER A 140 -9.73 -34.70 4.62
CA SER A 140 -8.49 -34.72 5.42
C SER A 140 -7.85 -33.33 5.58
N ASP A 141 -8.06 -32.44 4.61
CA ASP A 141 -7.33 -31.18 4.52
C ASP A 141 -8.15 -30.00 5.04
N ARG A 142 -9.48 -30.15 5.18
CA ARG A 142 -10.39 -29.05 5.51
C ARG A 142 -10.01 -28.28 6.77
N VAL A 143 -9.62 -28.97 7.84
CA VAL A 143 -9.21 -28.31 9.08
C VAL A 143 -7.96 -27.47 8.85
N LYS A 144 -6.96 -28.02 8.16
CA LYS A 144 -5.71 -27.32 7.84
C LYS A 144 -5.96 -26.11 6.94
N VAL A 145 -6.80 -26.24 5.93
CA VAL A 145 -7.14 -25.13 5.01
C VAL A 145 -7.91 -24.03 5.72
N ASN A 146 -8.92 -24.38 6.53
CA ASN A 146 -9.68 -23.38 7.28
C ASN A 146 -8.79 -22.61 8.27
N GLN A 147 -7.87 -23.30 8.94
CA GLN A 147 -6.88 -22.66 9.80
C GLN A 147 -5.97 -21.72 9.00
N ALA A 148 -5.45 -22.18 7.86
CA ALA A 148 -4.61 -21.36 6.99
C ALA A 148 -5.35 -20.11 6.47
N VAL A 149 -6.63 -20.23 6.10
CA VAL A 149 -7.45 -19.08 5.70
C VAL A 149 -7.65 -18.11 6.87
N ALA A 150 -7.96 -18.61 8.06
CA ALA A 150 -8.13 -17.77 9.24
C ALA A 150 -6.84 -17.01 9.61
N ASP A 151 -5.69 -17.70 9.57
CA ASP A 151 -4.39 -17.10 9.86
C ASP A 151 -3.97 -16.09 8.78
N GLN A 152 -4.27 -16.37 7.50
CA GLN A 152 -4.04 -15.44 6.40
C GLN A 152 -4.86 -14.16 6.58
N ASN A 153 -6.13 -14.29 6.96
CA ASN A 153 -7.01 -13.13 7.14
C ASN A 153 -6.60 -12.31 8.37
N ARG A 154 -6.13 -12.96 9.44
CA ARG A 154 -5.58 -12.26 10.61
C ARG A 154 -4.33 -11.45 10.24
N ASP A 155 -3.41 -12.04 9.49
CA ASP A 155 -2.21 -11.35 9.02
C ASP A 155 -2.56 -10.20 8.05
N ALA A 156 -3.51 -10.40 7.13
CA ALA A 156 -3.97 -9.33 6.22
C ALA A 156 -4.54 -8.13 6.98
N GLN A 157 -5.41 -8.37 7.96
CA GLN A 157 -5.95 -7.32 8.84
C GLN A 157 -4.86 -6.62 9.63
N ALA A 158 -3.87 -7.37 10.14
CA ALA A 158 -2.72 -6.79 10.82
C ALA A 158 -1.94 -5.86 9.89
N VAL A 159 -1.64 -6.25 8.65
CA VAL A 159 -0.95 -5.40 7.68
C VAL A 159 -1.69 -4.07 7.47
N TYR A 160 -3.00 -4.10 7.25
CA TYR A 160 -3.77 -2.87 6.99
C TYR A 160 -3.72 -1.91 8.18
N ARG A 161 -3.83 -2.45 9.39
CA ARG A 161 -3.71 -1.68 10.63
C ARG A 161 -2.30 -1.15 10.85
N GLU A 162 -1.28 -1.98 10.69
CA GLU A 162 0.12 -1.57 10.89
C GLU A 162 0.53 -0.49 9.90
N ILE A 163 0.07 -0.54 8.64
CA ILE A 163 0.29 0.55 7.67
C ILE A 163 -0.38 1.83 8.17
N ALA A 164 -1.65 1.78 8.59
CA ALA A 164 -2.37 2.95 9.09
C ALA A 164 -1.66 3.59 10.29
N VAL A 165 -1.23 2.77 11.26
CA VAL A 165 -0.52 3.20 12.46
C VAL A 165 0.88 3.74 12.14
N ALA A 166 1.64 3.06 11.28
CA ALA A 166 2.98 3.49 10.88
C ALA A 166 2.98 4.85 10.15
N ASN A 167 1.87 5.19 9.49
CA ASN A 167 1.68 6.48 8.84
C ASN A 167 1.03 7.54 9.74
N GLY A 168 0.75 7.22 11.01
CA GLY A 168 0.12 8.16 11.95
C GLY A 168 -1.36 8.44 11.66
N HIS A 169 -1.99 7.65 10.80
CA HIS A 169 -3.38 7.81 10.36
C HIS A 169 -4.18 6.50 10.52
N PRO A 170 -4.55 6.12 11.76
CA PRO A 170 -5.37 4.93 12.01
C PRO A 170 -6.70 4.92 11.24
N GLU A 171 -7.25 6.09 10.94
CA GLU A 171 -8.46 6.28 10.15
C GLU A 171 -8.33 5.80 8.69
N TRP A 172 -7.11 5.67 8.17
CA TRP A 172 -6.87 5.19 6.81
C TRP A 172 -7.03 3.68 6.66
N GLU A 173 -7.17 2.91 7.75
CA GLU A 173 -7.23 1.44 7.68
C GLU A 173 -8.28 0.94 6.67
N GLY A 174 -9.46 1.57 6.64
CA GLY A 174 -10.52 1.22 5.69
C GLY A 174 -10.10 1.47 4.22
N GLN A 175 -9.49 2.61 3.94
CA GLN A 175 -9.03 2.97 2.59
C GLN A 175 -7.87 2.08 2.14
N ILE A 176 -6.95 1.76 3.06
CA ILE A 176 -5.86 0.81 2.83
C ILE A 176 -6.44 -0.57 2.48
N ARG A 177 -7.41 -1.04 3.26
CA ARG A 177 -8.09 -2.33 3.00
C ARG A 177 -8.74 -2.36 1.62
N GLU A 178 -9.43 -1.30 1.21
CA GLU A 178 -10.03 -1.20 -0.12
C GLU A 178 -8.99 -1.27 -1.26
N VAL A 179 -7.86 -0.57 -1.09
CA VAL A 179 -6.74 -0.60 -2.04
C VAL A 179 -6.18 -2.02 -2.16
N PHE A 180 -5.92 -2.68 -1.03
CA PHE A 180 -5.42 -4.05 -1.01
C PHE A 180 -6.44 -5.05 -1.56
N ALA A 181 -7.73 -4.91 -1.24
CA ALA A 181 -8.79 -5.76 -1.79
C ALA A 181 -8.81 -5.74 -3.31
N LYS A 182 -8.72 -4.54 -3.88
CA LYS A 182 -8.60 -4.36 -5.32
C LYS A 182 -7.31 -5.00 -5.85
N GLN A 183 -6.20 -4.82 -5.16
CA GLN A 183 -4.91 -5.37 -5.60
C GLN A 183 -4.86 -6.90 -5.56
N TRP A 184 -5.38 -7.54 -4.51
CA TRP A 184 -5.52 -9.01 -4.44
C TRP A 184 -6.36 -9.54 -5.60
N ALA A 185 -7.46 -8.86 -5.91
CA ALA A 185 -8.27 -9.20 -7.07
C ALA A 185 -7.51 -8.98 -8.38
N ASP A 186 -6.72 -7.90 -8.52
CA ASP A 186 -5.97 -7.60 -9.75
C ASP A 186 -4.78 -8.55 -9.97
N SER A 187 -4.08 -8.98 -8.92
CA SER A 187 -2.99 -9.97 -8.97
C SER A 187 -3.48 -11.43 -9.03
N ALA A 188 -4.80 -11.67 -8.99
CA ALA A 188 -5.35 -13.00 -9.13
C ALA A 188 -5.07 -13.58 -10.54
N ARG A 189 -4.54 -14.80 -10.58
CA ARG A 189 -4.19 -15.49 -11.84
C ARG A 189 -5.44 -15.93 -12.60
N SER A 190 -5.30 -16.19 -13.90
CA SER A 190 -6.41 -16.75 -14.71
C SER A 190 -6.91 -18.06 -14.08
N GLY A 191 -8.22 -18.21 -14.03
CA GLY A 191 -8.89 -19.34 -13.39
C GLY A 191 -9.12 -19.17 -11.89
N TRP A 192 -8.48 -18.20 -11.22
CA TRP A 192 -8.76 -17.90 -9.82
C TRP A 192 -10.04 -17.11 -9.66
N TRP A 193 -10.61 -17.17 -8.45
CA TRP A 193 -11.90 -16.59 -8.15
C TRP A 193 -11.76 -15.37 -7.26
N VAL A 194 -12.51 -14.33 -7.60
CA VAL A 194 -12.55 -13.05 -6.91
C VAL A 194 -14.00 -12.64 -6.69
N GLN A 195 -14.31 -12.04 -5.55
CA GLN A 195 -15.62 -11.42 -5.33
C GLN A 195 -15.67 -10.04 -5.96
N ASP A 196 -16.77 -9.72 -6.63
CA ASP A 196 -17.07 -8.34 -6.99
C ASP A 196 -17.67 -7.55 -5.81
N ARG A 197 -17.99 -6.28 -6.03
CA ARG A 197 -18.55 -5.40 -4.98
C ARG A 197 -19.90 -5.87 -4.43
N SER A 198 -20.64 -6.70 -5.17
CA SER A 198 -21.90 -7.29 -4.69
C SER A 198 -21.70 -8.55 -3.85
N GLY A 199 -20.45 -9.02 -3.72
CA GLY A 199 -20.11 -10.31 -3.09
C GLY A 199 -20.29 -11.51 -4.03
N SER A 200 -20.65 -11.27 -5.29
CA SER A 200 -20.77 -12.31 -6.31
C SER A 200 -19.39 -12.79 -6.75
N TRP A 201 -19.24 -14.10 -6.89
CA TRP A 201 -18.00 -14.71 -7.34
C TRP A 201 -17.84 -14.63 -8.86
N LYS A 202 -16.66 -14.18 -9.30
CA LYS A 202 -16.25 -14.16 -10.71
C LYS A 202 -14.90 -14.83 -10.85
N GLN A 203 -14.73 -15.55 -11.95
CA GLN A 203 -13.45 -16.14 -12.31
C GLN A 203 -12.66 -15.15 -13.16
N LYS A 204 -11.35 -15.06 -12.92
CA LYS A 204 -10.40 -14.25 -13.71
C LYS A 204 -10.04 -14.90 -15.03
#